data_AF-A0A0C3CTP0-F1
#
_entry.id   AF-A0A0C3CTP0-F1
#
_cell.length_a   1.000
_cell.length_b   1.000
_cell.length_c   1.000
_cell.angle_alpha   90.00
_cell.angle_beta   90.00
_cell.angle_gamma   90.00
#
_symmetry.space_group_name_H-M   'P 1'
#
loop_
_entity.id
_entity.type
_entity.pdbx_description
1 polymer ?
#
loop_
_entity_poly.entity_id
_entity_poly.type
_entity_poly.pdbx_seq_one_letter_code
_entity_poly.pdbx_strand_id
1 'polypeptide(L)' 'FSRDDVMRAVAEFVVCDNQSLAIANKPAFRNCLVAMCPNANKADIPSSHDISTFIHNSFINFLQNLKHRIQV' A
#
# COMPACT_ATOMS: atom_id res chain seq x y z
N PHE A 1 0.76 4.91 -13.55
CA PHE A 1 0.69 3.65 -12.82
C PHE A 1 2.08 3.10 -12.65
N SER A 2 2.83 3.63 -11.67
CA SER A 2 4.05 3.01 -11.18
C SER A 2 3.73 2.03 -10.06
N ARG A 3 4.69 1.16 -9.71
CA ARG A 3 4.58 0.28 -8.54
C ARG A 3 4.29 1.05 -7.25
N ASP A 4 4.96 2.19 -7.07
CA ASP A 4 4.79 3.02 -5.87
C ASP A 4 3.39 3.65 -5.80
N ASP A 5 2.82 4.04 -6.95
CA ASP A 5 1.44 4.53 -7.01
C ASP A 5 0.44 3.43 -6.63
N VAL A 6 0.65 2.20 -7.10
CA VAL A 6 -0.21 1.05 -6.77
C VAL A 6 -0.09 0.72 -5.28
N MET A 7 1.12 0.69 -4.73
CA MET A 7 1.37 0.49 -3.30
C MET A 7 0.61 1.52 -2.46
N ARG A 8 0.72 2.80 -2.81
CA ARG A 8 0.04 3.89 -2.11
C ARG A 8 -1.48 3.76 -2.21
N ALA A 9 -2.01 3.57 -3.41
CA ALA A 9 -3.45 3.48 -3.63
C ALA A 9 -4.08 2.28 -2.90
N VAL A 10 -3.42 1.13 -2.90
CA VAL A 10 -3.90 -0.05 -2.17
C VAL A 10 -3.79 0.14 -0.66
N ALA A 11 -2.74 0.80 -0.17
CA ALA A 11 -2.61 1.13 1.25
C ALA A 11 -3.69 2.11 1.72
N GLU A 12 -3.97 3.16 0.94
CA GLU A 12 -5.07 4.09 1.21
C GLU A 12 -6.42 3.37 1.20
N PHE A 13 -6.68 2.52 0.20
CA PHE A 13 -7.90 1.70 0.16
C PHE A 13 -8.04 0.80 1.40
N VAL A 14 -6.94 0.20 1.88
CA VAL A 14 -6.97 -0.62 3.11
C VAL A 14 -7.29 0.22 4.34
N VAL A 15 -6.58 1.33 4.53
CA VAL A 15 -6.64 2.13 5.75
C VAL A 15 -7.90 3.01 5.81
N CYS A 16 -8.20 3.72 4.71
CA CYS A 16 -9.29 4.70 4.66
C CYS A 16 -10.66 4.04 4.53
N ASP A 17 -10.76 2.94 3.78
CA ASP A 17 -12.05 2.24 3.58
C ASP A 17 -12.22 1.06 4.56
N ASN A 18 -11.38 0.99 5.60
CA ASN A 18 -11.40 -0.04 6.66
C ASN A 18 -11.46 -1.47 6.11
N GLN A 19 -10.71 -1.75 5.04
CA GLN A 19 -10.64 -3.07 4.44
C GLN A 19 -9.66 -3.96 5.22
N SER A 20 -9.87 -5.28 5.13
CA SER A 20 -8.88 -6.22 5.66
C SER A 20 -7.59 -6.18 4.84
N LEU A 21 -6.42 -6.19 5.48
CA LEU A 21 -5.12 -6.36 4.82
C LEU A 21 -5.08 -7.59 3.91
N ALA A 22 -5.86 -8.63 4.22
CA ALA A 22 -5.95 -9.85 3.42
C ALA A 22 -6.50 -9.61 2.00
N ILE A 23 -7.17 -8.47 1.75
CA ILE A 23 -7.73 -8.14 0.44
C ILE A 23 -6.66 -8.02 -0.65
N ALA A 24 -5.46 -7.55 -0.30
CA ALA A 24 -4.34 -7.43 -1.23
C ALA A 24 -3.90 -8.79 -1.80
N ASN A 25 -4.10 -9.89 -1.06
CA ASN A 25 -3.80 -11.24 -1.52
C ASN A 25 -5.00 -11.94 -2.18
N LYS A 26 -6.20 -11.35 -2.16
CA LYS A 26 -7.40 -11.96 -2.74
C LYS A 26 -7.25 -12.06 -4.27
N PRO A 27 -7.39 -13.25 -4.88
CA PRO A 27 -7.20 -13.42 -6.32
C PRO A 27 -8.07 -12.50 -7.16
N ALA A 28 -9.35 -12.33 -6.79
CA ALA A 28 -10.26 -11.42 -7.49
C ALA A 28 -9.74 -9.97 -7.49
N PHE A 29 -9.24 -9.48 -6.35
CA PHE A 29 -8.70 -8.13 -6.24
C PHE A 29 -7.42 -7.96 -7.07
N ARG A 30 -6.50 -8.93 -7.01
CA ARG A 30 -5.28 -8.92 -7.82
C ARG A 30 -5.57 -8.97 -9.33
N ASN A 31 -6.58 -9.74 -9.74
CA ASN A 31 -7.03 -9.78 -11.12
C ASN A 31 -7.60 -8.44 -11.57
N CYS A 32 -8.35 -7.74 -10.71
CA CYS A 32 -8.81 -6.38 -11.00
C CYS A 32 -7.62 -5.43 -11.19
N LEU A 33 -6.59 -5.48 -10.34
CA LEU A 33 -5.39 -4.65 -10.49
C LEU A 33 -4.67 -4.91 -11.81
N VAL A 34 -4.53 -6.18 -12.21
CA VAL A 34 -3.94 -6.55 -13.51
C VAL A 34 -4.81 -6.08 -14.68
N ALA A 35 -6.14 -6.19 -14.57
CA ALA A 35 -7.05 -5.71 -15.61
C ALA A 35 -7.03 -4.18 -15.76
N MET A 36 -6.91 -3.45 -14.65
CA MET A 36 -6.77 -1.99 -14.63
C MET A 36 -5.39 -1.52 -15.13
N CYS A 37 -4.36 -2.35 -14.99
CA CYS A 37 -3.00 -2.06 -15.44
C CYS A 37 -2.40 -3.28 -16.18
N PRO A 38 -2.74 -3.48 -17.47
CA PRO A 38 -2.36 -4.68 -18.22
C PRO A 38 -0.85 -4.91 -18.35
N ASN A 39 -0.08 -3.83 -18.27
CA ASN A 39 1.39 -3.86 -18.35
C ASN A 39 2.06 -4.10 -16.99
N ALA A 40 1.31 -4.21 -15.90
CA ALA A 40 1.86 -4.51 -14.57
C ALA A 40 2.42 -5.92 -14.55
N ASN A 41 3.65 -6.07 -14.09
CA ASN A 41 4.25 -7.36 -13.83
C ASN A 41 3.85 -7.88 -12.43
N LYS A 42 4.16 -9.14 -12.13
CA LYS A 42 3.83 -9.74 -10.83
C LYS A 42 4.46 -9.00 -9.63
N ALA A 43 5.62 -8.36 -9.81
CA ALA A 43 6.29 -7.60 -8.77
C ALA A 43 5.69 -6.20 -8.55
N ASP A 44 4.88 -5.71 -9.49
CA ASP A 44 4.13 -4.46 -9.35
C ASP A 44 2.83 -4.64 -8.57
N ILE A 45 2.35 -5.89 -8.43
CA ILE A 45 1.13 -6.21 -7.68
C ILE A 45 1.49 -6.49 -6.21
N PRO A 46 1.05 -5.64 -5.28
CA PRO A 46 1.45 -5.76 -3.89
C PRO A 46 0.79 -6.96 -3.21
N SER A 47 1.52 -7.60 -2.30
CA SER A 47 0.98 -8.57 -1.36
C SER A 47 0.48 -7.88 -0.08
N SER A 48 -0.28 -8.60 0.74
CA SER A 48 -0.67 -8.13 2.08
C SER A 48 0.54 -7.77 2.95
N HIS A 49 1.67 -8.47 2.78
CA HIS A 49 2.91 -8.16 3.49
C HIS A 49 3.46 -6.82 3.03
N ASP A 50 3.56 -6.59 1.72
CA ASP A 50 4.08 -5.33 1.16
C ASP A 50 3.25 -4.14 1.66
N ILE A 51 1.92 -4.25 1.62
CA ILE A 51 1.01 -3.20 2.11
C ILE A 51 1.19 -2.95 3.60
N SER A 52 1.27 -4.01 4.42
CA SER A 52 1.51 -3.88 5.86
C SER A 52 2.83 -3.18 6.16
N THR A 53 3.92 -3.59 5.51
CA THR A 53 5.24 -2.95 5.65
C THR A 53 5.21 -1.50 5.21
N PHE A 54 4.54 -1.18 4.10
CA PHE A 54 4.42 0.19 3.62
C PHE A 54 3.67 1.09 4.59
N ILE A 55 2.54 0.62 5.14
CA ILE A 55 1.77 1.35 6.17
C ILE A 55 2.63 1.58 7.40
N HIS A 56 3.29 0.53 7.91
CA HIS A 56 4.16 0.62 9.07
C HIS A 56 5.29 1.64 8.87
N ASN A 57 6.02 1.55 7.76
CA ASN A 57 7.12 2.45 7.45
C ASN A 57 6.64 3.90 7.29
N SER A 58 5.49 4.10 6.64
CA SER A 58 4.88 5.43 6.50
C SER A 58 4.52 6.04 7.85
N PHE A 59 3.98 5.24 8.76
CA PHE A 59 3.67 5.67 10.13
C PHE A 59 4.93 6.00 10.94
N ILE A 60 5.97 5.17 10.85
CA ILE A 60 7.25 5.41 11.52
C ILE A 60 7.91 6.71 11.01
N ASN A 61 7.94 6.90 9.69
CA ASN A 61 8.44 8.14 9.08
C ASN A 61 7.65 9.36 9.56
N PHE A 62 6.32 9.25 9.65
CA PHE A 62 5.48 10.31 10.20
C PHE A 62 5.86 10.64 11.66
N LEU A 63 5.99 9.63 12.53
CA LEU A 63 6.36 9.84 13.93
C LEU A 63 7.75 10.45 14.09
N GLN A 64 8.72 10.01 13.29
CA GLN A 64 10.08 10.57 13.30
C GLN A 64 10.08 12.04 12.89
N ASN A 65 9.37 12.38 11.81
CA ASN A 65 9.22 13.76 11.36
C ASN A 65 8.49 14.62 12.40
N LEU A 66 7.46 14.07 13.05
CA LEU A 66 6.73 14.75 14.12
C LEU A 66 7.64 15.02 15.32
N LYS A 67 8.41 14.03 15.77
CA LYS A 67 9.38 14.19 16.86
C LYS A 67 10.39 15.28 16.54
N HIS A 68 10.95 15.28 15.33
CA HIS A 68 11.90 16.30 14.89
C HIS A 68 11.29 17.71 14.90
N ARG A 69 10.02 17.86 14.49
CA ARG A 69 9.31 19.15 14.48
C ARG A 69 8.95 19.67 15.88
N ILE A 70 8.70 18.78 16.84
CA ILE A 70 8.29 19.14 18.21
C ILE A 70 9.50 19.33 19.13
N GLN A 71 10.63 18.68 18.85
CA GLN A 71 11.90 18.98 19.51
C GLN A 71 12.43 20.34 19.01
N VAL A 72 11.88 21.41 19.60
CA VAL A 72 12.40 22.79 19.53
C VAL A 72 13.72 22.87 20.30
#